data_AF-A0A3A0A6C8-F1
#
_entry.id   AF-A0A3A0A6C8-F1
#
_cell.length_a   1.000
_cell.length_b   1.000
_cell.length_c   1.000
_cell.angle_alpha   90.00
_cell.angle_beta   90.00
_cell.angle_gamma   90.00
#
_symmetry.space_group_name_H-M   'P 1'
#
loop_
_entity.id
_entity.type
_entity.pdbx_description
1 polymer ?
#
loop_
_entity_poly.entity_id
_entity_poly.type
_entity_poly.pdbx_seq_one_letter_code
_entity_poly.pdbx_strand_id
1 'polypeptide(L)'
;LCIAGGRRLIGLLVTSAAMLLCDHQDRLWHLYTPDELRARANEGAIMHVQPDDGVQLIPVPLVPWGAYFPALRAIAQPPAQAVAEQMGAFSASNELQCHQVYDRLSERQRDTLIAFARGLTPQDVAEALHISLSTVNTHKSAILAECRIAWGLAEEARLDYRFLREHFAGFLARMGIL
;
A
#
# COMPACT_ATOMS: atom_id res chain seq x y z
N LEU A 1 0.94 -7.43 16.84
CA LEU A 1 0.95 -5.94 16.77
C LEU A 1 2.10 -5.39 17.61
N CYS A 2 2.92 -4.48 17.08
CA CYS A 2 3.97 -3.79 17.85
C CYS A 2 3.56 -2.33 18.10
N ILE A 3 3.60 -1.87 19.35
CA ILE A 3 3.16 -0.51 19.75
C ILE A 3 4.32 0.46 20.02
N ALA A 4 5.52 0.11 19.58
CA ALA A 4 6.70 0.98 19.67
C ALA A 4 6.82 1.92 18.47
N GLY A 5 7.51 3.06 18.65
CA GLY A 5 7.94 3.91 17.53
C GLY A 5 7.07 5.14 17.22
N GLY A 6 6.25 5.62 18.15
CA GLY A 6 5.41 6.81 17.91
C GLY A 6 5.08 7.61 19.17
N ARG A 7 4.23 8.63 19.02
CA ARG A 7 3.68 9.39 20.16
C ARG A 7 2.93 8.43 21.08
N ARG A 8 3.13 8.54 22.40
CA ARG A 8 2.50 7.66 23.41
C ARG A 8 0.97 7.53 23.22
N LEU A 9 0.32 8.60 22.78
CA LEU A 9 -1.12 8.63 22.50
C LEU A 9 -1.52 7.66 21.37
N ILE A 10 -0.70 7.51 20.33
CA ILE A 10 -0.94 6.52 19.26
C ILE A 10 -0.84 5.10 19.83
N GLY A 11 0.18 4.83 20.65
CA GLY A 11 0.31 3.53 21.32
C GLY A 11 -0.91 3.17 22.17
N LEU A 12 -1.46 4.15 22.90
CA LEU A 12 -2.68 3.97 23.69
C LEU A 12 -3.91 3.70 22.81
N LEU A 13 -4.10 4.46 21.74
CA LEU A 13 -5.21 4.26 20.79
C LEU A 13 -5.14 2.88 20.15
N VAL A 14 -3.96 2.48 19.67
CA VAL A 14 -3.72 1.18 19.05
C VAL A 14 -3.97 0.04 20.03
N THR A 15 -3.52 0.18 21.28
CA THR A 15 -3.80 -0.80 22.34
C THR A 15 -5.30 -0.92 22.61
N SER A 16 -6.01 0.21 22.69
CA SER A 16 -7.46 0.24 22.92
C SER A 16 -8.22 -0.43 21.77
N ALA A 17 -7.82 -0.16 20.52
CA ALA A 17 -8.39 -0.81 19.35
C ALA A 17 -8.10 -2.32 19.33
N ALA A 18 -6.87 -2.74 19.68
CA ALA A 18 -6.52 -4.16 19.78
C ALA A 18 -7.40 -4.88 20.81
N MET A 19 -7.66 -4.27 21.97
CA MET A 19 -8.55 -4.88 22.99
C MET A 19 -9.98 -5.13 22.47
N LEU A 20 -10.44 -4.35 21.48
CA LEU A 20 -11.79 -4.45 20.91
C LEU A 20 -11.86 -5.35 19.68
N LEU A 21 -10.79 -5.41 18.88
CA LEU A 21 -10.82 -6.03 17.56
C LEU A 21 -10.07 -7.38 17.51
N CYS A 22 -9.05 -7.54 18.34
CA CYS A 22 -8.24 -8.76 18.38
C CYS A 22 -8.95 -9.92 19.09
N ASP A 23 -8.41 -11.13 18.89
CA ASP A 23 -8.80 -12.34 19.60
C ASP A 23 -7.63 -12.96 20.39
N HIS A 24 -7.78 -14.22 20.84
CA HIS A 24 -6.79 -14.92 21.67
C HIS A 24 -5.51 -15.32 20.93
N GLN A 25 -5.53 -15.34 19.60
CA GLN A 25 -4.37 -15.66 18.77
C GLN A 25 -3.47 -14.44 18.57
N ASP A 26 -4.03 -13.24 18.74
CA ASP A 26 -3.31 -11.99 18.60
C ASP A 26 -2.39 -11.70 19.80
N ARG A 27 -1.23 -11.11 19.50
CA ARG A 27 -0.26 -10.69 20.52
C ARG A 27 0.13 -9.24 20.35
N LEU A 28 0.21 -8.54 21.49
CA LEU A 28 0.70 -7.18 21.58
C LEU A 28 2.15 -7.19 22.08
N TRP A 29 3.01 -6.45 21.39
CA TRP A 29 4.44 -6.36 21.69
C TRP A 29 4.87 -4.91 21.82
N HIS A 30 5.83 -4.65 22.71
CA HIS A 30 6.53 -3.39 22.80
C HIS A 30 8.01 -3.63 22.47
N LEU A 31 8.50 -3.00 21.41
CA LEU A 31 9.94 -2.98 21.12
C LEU A 31 10.61 -1.97 22.04
N TYR A 32 11.41 -2.49 22.98
CA TYR A 32 12.31 -1.69 23.79
C TYR A 32 13.61 -1.47 23.03
N THR A 33 14.02 -0.21 22.93
CA THR A 33 15.28 0.21 22.31
C THR A 33 16.04 1.05 23.33
N PRO A 34 17.25 0.64 23.75
CA PRO A 34 18.07 1.43 24.66
C PRO A 34 18.29 2.85 24.16
N ASP A 35 18.35 3.81 25.10
CA ASP A 35 18.44 5.25 24.81
C ASP A 35 19.67 5.60 23.97
N GLU A 36 20.81 4.97 24.28
CA GLU A 36 22.08 5.14 23.57
C GLU A 36 21.96 4.70 22.10
N LEU A 37 21.33 3.56 21.85
CA LEU A 37 21.10 3.06 20.50
C LEU A 37 20.10 3.93 19.75
N ARG A 38 19.02 4.34 20.42
CA ARG A 38 17.99 5.21 19.85
C ARG A 38 18.54 6.58 19.44
N ALA A 39 19.50 7.13 20.20
CA ALA A 39 20.21 8.35 19.83
C ALA A 39 21.11 8.15 18.60
N ARG A 40 21.85 7.03 18.54
CA ARG A 40 22.73 6.68 17.41
C ARG A 40 21.96 6.35 16.13
N ALA A 41 20.76 5.77 16.24
CA ALA A 41 19.92 5.36 15.13
C ALA A 41 19.00 6.49 14.60
N ASN A 42 19.15 7.71 15.11
CA ASN A 42 18.33 8.84 14.71
C ASN A 42 18.42 9.09 13.19
N GLU A 43 17.31 9.54 12.58
CA GLU A 43 17.20 9.79 11.13
C GLU A 43 17.57 8.58 10.24
N GLY A 44 17.52 7.37 10.77
CA GLY A 44 17.81 6.14 10.01
C GLY A 44 19.30 5.87 9.83
N ALA A 45 20.18 6.49 10.64
CA ALA A 45 21.62 6.24 10.61
C ALA A 45 22.00 4.76 10.89
N ILE A 46 21.11 4.02 11.56
CA ILE A 46 21.25 2.58 11.80
C ILE A 46 19.92 1.91 11.43
N MET A 47 19.94 1.05 10.41
CA MET A 47 18.76 0.33 9.92
C MET A 47 18.74 -1.15 10.35
N HIS A 48 19.87 -1.67 10.82
CA HIS A 48 20.03 -3.06 11.28
C HIS A 48 20.73 -3.06 12.63
N VAL A 49 20.06 -3.62 13.64
CA VAL A 49 20.59 -3.79 15.00
C VAL A 49 21.22 -5.17 15.14
N GLN A 50 22.32 -5.25 15.86
CA GLN A 50 22.98 -6.50 16.21
C GLN A 50 22.32 -7.12 17.46
N PRO A 51 22.45 -8.44 17.68
CA PRO A 51 21.90 -9.10 18.86
C PRO A 51 22.37 -8.50 20.19
N ASP A 52 23.60 -7.97 20.21
CA ASP A 52 24.23 -7.40 21.41
C ASP A 52 23.82 -5.94 21.68
N ASP A 53 23.06 -5.30 20.78
CA ASP A 53 22.62 -3.90 20.92
C ASP A 53 21.47 -3.72 21.95
N GLY A 54 21.06 -4.79 22.65
CA GLY A 54 20.14 -4.72 23.77
C GLY A 54 18.68 -4.45 23.41
N VAL A 55 18.32 -4.55 22.13
CA VAL A 55 16.93 -4.42 21.65
C VAL A 55 16.12 -5.64 22.06
N GLN A 56 14.95 -5.41 22.65
CA GLN A 56 14.10 -6.50 23.15
C GLN A 56 12.64 -6.31 22.76
N LEU A 57 11.98 -7.43 22.45
CA LEU A 57 10.53 -7.48 22.30
C LEU A 57 9.90 -7.89 23.62
N ILE A 58 9.19 -6.96 24.24
CA ILE A 58 8.51 -7.18 25.51
C ILE A 58 7.04 -7.50 25.23
N PRO A 59 6.52 -8.66 25.69
CA PRO A 59 5.11 -8.98 25.54
C PRO A 59 4.28 -8.03 26.41
N VAL A 60 3.27 -7.40 25.81
CA VAL A 60 2.32 -6.53 26.52
C VAL A 60 1.06 -7.34 26.81
N PRO A 61 0.61 -7.42 28.07
CA PRO A 61 -0.64 -8.09 28.41
C PRO A 61 -1.80 -7.47 27.63
N LEU A 62 -2.51 -8.30 26.86
CA LEU A 62 -3.69 -7.90 26.10
C LEU A 62 -4.88 -8.73 26.55
N VAL A 63 -5.94 -8.05 26.98
CA VAL A 63 -7.25 -8.68 27.22
C VAL A 63 -8.12 -8.40 26.00
N PRO A 64 -8.49 -9.42 25.20
CA PRO A 64 -9.32 -9.24 24.02
C PRO A 64 -10.80 -9.10 24.42
N TRP A 65 -11.15 -7.95 25.00
CA TRP A 65 -12.53 -7.66 25.45
C TRP A 65 -13.57 -7.87 24.37
N GLY A 66 -13.26 -7.55 23.10
CA GLY A 66 -14.19 -7.78 22.00
C GLY A 66 -14.50 -9.26 21.71
N ALA A 67 -13.60 -10.18 22.08
CA ALA A 67 -13.86 -11.62 21.98
C ALA A 67 -14.81 -12.11 23.09
N TYR A 68 -14.78 -11.46 24.26
CA TYR A 68 -15.64 -11.80 25.40
C TYR A 68 -17.00 -11.06 25.38
N PHE A 69 -17.06 -9.88 24.77
CA PHE A 69 -18.23 -8.99 24.78
C PHE A 69 -18.67 -8.61 23.36
N PRO A 70 -19.58 -9.39 22.73
CA PRO A 70 -20.02 -9.15 21.34
C PRO A 70 -20.65 -7.77 21.10
N ALA A 71 -21.40 -7.24 22.07
CA ALA A 71 -22.00 -5.91 21.98
C ALA A 71 -20.93 -4.81 21.88
N LEU A 72 -19.84 -4.95 22.63
CA LEU A 72 -18.73 -4.01 22.60
C LEU A 72 -17.99 -4.06 21.25
N ARG A 73 -17.82 -5.28 20.70
CA ARG A 73 -17.26 -5.47 19.35
C ARG A 73 -18.13 -4.86 18.27
N ALA A 74 -19.46 -4.97 18.38
CA ALA A 74 -20.39 -4.38 17.43
C ALA A 74 -20.33 -2.85 17.41
N ILE A 75 -20.16 -2.20 18.57
CA ILE A 75 -19.99 -0.73 18.66
C ILE A 75 -18.65 -0.29 18.05
N ALA A 76 -17.61 -1.10 18.20
CA ALA A 76 -16.27 -0.79 17.69
C ALA A 76 -16.14 -1.00 16.17
N GLN A 77 -17.03 -1.77 15.55
CA GLN A 77 -17.00 -1.98 14.11
C GLN A 77 -17.67 -0.81 13.39
N PRO A 78 -17.02 -0.25 12.36
CA PRO A 78 -17.69 0.70 11.49
C PRO A 78 -18.89 0.02 10.81
N PRO A 79 -20.02 0.73 10.62
CA PRO A 79 -21.15 0.16 9.90
C PRO A 79 -20.70 -0.25 8.49
N ALA A 80 -21.17 -1.41 8.02
CA ALA A 80 -20.75 -1.98 6.75
C ALA A 80 -20.89 -1.00 5.56
N GLN A 81 -21.90 -0.13 5.62
CA GLN A 81 -22.11 0.96 4.65
C GLN A 81 -20.97 1.98 4.66
N ALA A 82 -20.52 2.45 5.83
CA ALA A 82 -19.41 3.39 5.92
C ALA A 82 -18.10 2.75 5.42
N VAL A 83 -17.87 1.46 5.68
CA VAL A 83 -16.73 0.73 5.11
C VAL A 83 -16.85 0.66 3.59
N ALA A 84 -18.02 0.30 3.07
CA ALA A 84 -18.27 0.22 1.63
C ALA A 84 -18.14 1.58 0.94
N GLU A 85 -18.61 2.66 1.55
CA GLU A 85 -18.47 4.03 1.05
C GLU A 85 -17.01 4.48 1.08
N GLN A 86 -16.26 4.16 2.14
CA GLN A 86 -14.87 4.57 2.26
C GLN A 86 -13.95 3.77 1.31
N MET A 87 -14.21 2.46 1.18
CA MET A 87 -13.56 1.62 0.16
C MET A 87 -13.98 2.03 -1.26
N GLY A 88 -15.26 2.38 -1.44
CA GLY A 88 -15.83 2.89 -2.69
C GLY A 88 -15.20 4.21 -3.11
N ALA A 89 -15.08 5.17 -2.20
CA ALA A 89 -14.41 6.45 -2.45
C ALA A 89 -12.93 6.28 -2.78
N PHE A 90 -12.24 5.35 -2.12
CA PHE A 90 -10.86 5.00 -2.46
C PHE A 90 -10.77 4.41 -3.88
N SER A 91 -11.69 3.51 -4.24
CA SER A 91 -11.75 2.91 -5.58
C SER A 91 -12.16 3.92 -6.67
N ALA A 92 -13.08 4.83 -6.38
CA ALA A 92 -13.58 5.85 -7.29
C ALA A 92 -12.55 6.95 -7.54
N SER A 93 -11.78 7.32 -6.51
CA SER A 93 -10.59 8.16 -6.71
C SER A 93 -9.68 7.49 -7.72
N ASN A 94 -9.25 6.25 -7.43
CA ASN A 94 -8.32 5.50 -8.27
C ASN A 94 -8.80 5.40 -9.73
N GLU A 95 -10.10 5.22 -9.92
CA GLU A 95 -10.75 5.15 -11.23
C GLU A 95 -10.74 6.47 -11.99
N LEU A 96 -10.99 7.60 -11.32
CA LEU A 96 -10.88 8.92 -11.94
C LEU A 96 -9.46 9.18 -12.44
N GLN A 97 -8.44 8.82 -11.66
CA GLN A 97 -7.04 8.94 -12.08
C GLN A 97 -6.72 8.03 -13.27
N CYS A 98 -7.22 6.79 -13.27
CA CYS A 98 -7.06 5.87 -14.39
C CYS A 98 -7.70 6.41 -15.69
N HIS A 99 -8.91 6.97 -15.61
CA HIS A 99 -9.56 7.62 -16.75
C HIS A 99 -8.75 8.79 -17.29
N GLN A 100 -8.29 9.69 -16.41
CA GLN A 100 -7.48 10.85 -16.80
C GLN A 100 -6.21 10.45 -17.55
N VAL A 101 -5.51 9.41 -17.09
CA VAL A 101 -4.34 8.89 -17.81
C VAL A 101 -4.77 8.29 -19.13
N TYR A 102 -5.73 7.38 -19.14
CA TYR A 102 -6.16 6.65 -20.35
C TYR A 102 -6.59 7.59 -21.48
N ASP A 103 -7.30 8.68 -21.16
CA ASP A 103 -7.76 9.67 -22.13
C ASP A 103 -6.63 10.46 -22.77
N ARG A 104 -5.51 10.68 -22.06
CA ARG A 104 -4.33 11.39 -22.56
C ARG A 104 -3.36 10.53 -23.35
N LEU A 105 -3.44 9.21 -23.22
CA LEU A 105 -2.59 8.29 -23.96
C LEU A 105 -2.99 8.23 -25.44
N SER A 106 -1.98 8.18 -26.31
CA SER A 106 -2.17 7.79 -27.71
C SER A 106 -2.56 6.32 -27.84
N GLU A 107 -3.10 5.93 -28.99
CA GLU A 107 -3.52 4.54 -29.26
C GLU A 107 -2.42 3.51 -28.97
N ARG A 108 -1.19 3.76 -29.44
CA ARG A 108 -0.04 2.88 -29.20
C ARG A 108 0.37 2.79 -27.72
N GLN A 109 0.20 3.88 -26.98
CA GLN A 109 0.44 3.88 -25.53
C GLN A 109 -0.66 3.12 -24.79
N ARG A 110 -1.92 3.19 -25.25
CA ARG A 110 -3.03 2.40 -24.69
C ARG A 110 -2.80 0.91 -24.91
N ASP A 111 -2.39 0.49 -26.11
CA ASP A 111 -2.04 -0.91 -26.39
C ASP A 111 -0.94 -1.42 -25.45
N THR A 112 0.10 -0.60 -25.25
CA THR A 112 1.21 -0.87 -24.33
C THR A 112 0.72 -0.98 -22.87
N LEU A 113 -0.16 -0.06 -22.45
CA LEU A 113 -0.76 -0.07 -21.11
C LEU A 113 -1.62 -1.33 -20.89
N ILE A 114 -2.46 -1.70 -21.86
CA ILE A 114 -3.30 -2.90 -21.81
C ILE A 114 -2.43 -4.15 -21.67
N ALA A 115 -1.32 -4.22 -22.42
CA ALA A 115 -0.38 -5.33 -22.33
C ALA A 115 0.25 -5.43 -20.93
N PHE A 116 0.71 -4.31 -20.35
CA PHE A 116 1.20 -4.30 -18.96
C PHE A 116 0.12 -4.64 -17.93
N ALA A 117 -1.12 -4.19 -18.14
CA ALA A 117 -2.25 -4.50 -17.27
C ALA A 117 -2.61 -5.99 -17.27
N ARG A 118 -2.37 -6.70 -18.39
CA ARG A 118 -2.44 -8.18 -18.48
C ARG A 118 -1.32 -8.89 -17.72
N GLY A 119 -0.33 -8.15 -17.23
CA GLY A 119 0.80 -8.69 -16.46
C GLY A 119 1.98 -9.14 -17.32
N LEU A 120 2.04 -8.74 -18.59
CA LEU A 120 3.18 -9.02 -19.47
C LEU A 120 4.43 -8.26 -19.00
N THR A 121 5.60 -8.88 -19.14
CA THR A 121 6.88 -8.20 -18.89
C THR A 121 7.24 -7.27 -20.05
N PRO A 122 8.17 -6.31 -19.90
CA PRO A 122 8.57 -5.44 -21.01
C PRO A 122 9.02 -6.19 -22.26
N GLN A 123 9.62 -7.37 -22.09
CA GLN A 123 10.02 -8.23 -23.19
C GLN A 123 8.81 -8.87 -23.88
N ASP A 124 7.88 -9.43 -23.11
CA ASP A 124 6.65 -10.02 -23.66
C ASP A 124 5.76 -8.96 -24.35
N VAL A 125 5.75 -7.72 -23.85
CA VAL A 125 5.06 -6.60 -24.50
C VAL A 125 5.68 -6.27 -25.86
N ALA A 126 7.02 -6.26 -25.94
CA ALA A 126 7.74 -6.02 -27.19
C ALA A 126 7.39 -7.10 -28.23
N GLU A 127 7.35 -8.35 -27.79
CA GLU A 127 6.99 -9.49 -28.63
C GLU A 127 5.51 -9.44 -29.06
N ALA A 128 4.60 -9.20 -28.12
CA ALA A 128 3.15 -9.17 -28.38
C ALA A 128 2.73 -8.02 -29.29
N LEU A 129 3.39 -6.86 -29.20
CA LEU A 129 3.09 -5.68 -30.03
C LEU A 129 3.97 -5.58 -31.28
N HIS A 130 4.89 -6.54 -31.49
CA HIS A 130 5.87 -6.53 -32.58
C HIS A 130 6.67 -5.22 -32.69
N ILE A 131 7.11 -4.68 -31.55
CA ILE A 131 7.92 -3.46 -31.46
C ILE A 131 9.22 -3.72 -30.69
N SER A 132 10.18 -2.80 -30.80
CA SER A 132 11.44 -2.94 -30.07
C SER A 132 11.27 -2.70 -28.56
N LEU A 133 12.12 -3.34 -27.75
CA LEU A 133 12.16 -3.11 -26.30
C LEU A 133 12.44 -1.64 -25.93
N SER A 134 13.23 -0.93 -26.75
CA SER A 134 13.46 0.50 -26.54
C SER A 134 12.19 1.32 -26.76
N THR A 135 11.39 0.98 -27.79
CA THR A 135 10.07 1.58 -28.01
C THR A 135 9.12 1.33 -26.85
N VAL A 136 9.07 0.09 -26.32
CA VAL A 136 8.28 -0.25 -25.12
C VAL A 136 8.71 0.61 -23.93
N ASN A 137 10.02 0.77 -23.70
CA ASN A 137 10.52 1.61 -22.62
C ASN A 137 10.14 3.08 -22.79
N THR A 138 10.17 3.62 -24.01
CA THR A 138 9.71 4.98 -24.31
C THR A 138 8.21 5.14 -24.01
N HIS A 139 7.37 4.21 -24.48
CA HIS A 139 5.94 4.24 -24.19
C HIS A 139 5.66 4.10 -22.69
N LYS A 140 6.34 3.18 -22.01
CA LYS A 140 6.25 3.00 -20.55
C LYS A 140 6.61 4.29 -19.81
N SER A 141 7.70 4.97 -20.17
CA SER A 141 8.09 6.23 -19.54
C SER A 141 7.05 7.32 -19.73
N ALA A 142 6.48 7.45 -20.93
CA ALA A 142 5.39 8.41 -21.19
C ALA A 142 4.12 8.08 -20.39
N ILE A 143 3.71 6.81 -20.32
CA ILE A 143 2.55 6.39 -19.52
C ILE A 143 2.79 6.69 -18.03
N LEU A 144 3.98 6.39 -17.51
CA LEU A 144 4.33 6.66 -16.12
C LEU A 144 4.40 8.16 -15.81
N ALA A 145 4.76 9.01 -16.79
CA ALA A 145 4.71 10.46 -16.62
C ALA A 145 3.26 10.95 -16.42
N GLU A 146 2.31 10.49 -17.24
CA GLU A 146 0.89 10.80 -17.03
C GLU A 146 0.37 10.27 -15.70
N CYS A 147 0.83 9.09 -15.26
CA CYS A 147 0.50 8.57 -13.93
C CYS A 147 1.02 9.48 -12.80
N ARG A 148 2.23 10.04 -12.92
CA ARG A 148 2.72 10.99 -11.90
C ARG A 148 1.84 12.23 -11.81
N ILE A 149 1.37 12.74 -12.95
CA ILE A 149 0.48 13.90 -12.99
C ILE A 149 -0.87 13.58 -12.36
N ALA A 150 -1.51 12.48 -12.76
CA ALA A 150 -2.84 12.13 -12.27
C ALA A 150 -2.88 11.80 -10.77
N TRP A 151 -1.82 11.18 -10.22
CA TRP A 151 -1.71 10.87 -8.79
C TRP A 151 -0.94 11.91 -7.98
N GLY A 152 -0.48 13.02 -8.59
CA GLY A 152 0.29 14.07 -7.91
C GLY A 152 1.59 13.57 -7.25
N LEU A 153 2.25 12.60 -7.87
CA LEU A 153 3.44 11.95 -7.32
C LEU A 153 4.71 12.77 -7.60
N ALA A 154 5.63 12.76 -6.63
CA ALA A 154 6.96 13.34 -6.80
C ALA A 154 7.75 12.65 -7.93
N GLU A 155 8.65 13.37 -8.56
CA GLU A 155 9.37 12.89 -9.75
C GLU A 155 10.31 11.72 -9.41
N GLU A 156 10.82 11.71 -8.18
CA GLU A 156 11.71 10.69 -7.61
C GLU A 156 10.97 9.39 -7.23
N ALA A 157 9.63 9.39 -7.27
CA ALA A 157 8.84 8.19 -6.99
C ALA A 157 9.17 7.10 -8.03
N ARG A 158 9.64 5.95 -7.52
CA ARG A 158 10.01 4.80 -8.36
C ARG A 158 8.75 4.09 -8.84
N LEU A 159 8.32 4.42 -10.05
CA LEU A 159 7.24 3.73 -10.74
C LEU A 159 7.80 2.76 -11.78
N ASP A 160 7.21 1.57 -11.85
CA ASP A 160 7.56 0.57 -12.86
C ASP A 160 6.30 -0.07 -13.45
N TYR A 161 6.46 -1.06 -14.33
CA TYR A 161 5.32 -1.69 -15.01
C TYR A 161 4.37 -2.44 -14.04
N ARG A 162 4.81 -2.78 -12.83
CA ARG A 162 3.95 -3.42 -11.82
C ARG A 162 2.92 -2.42 -11.29
N PHE A 163 3.31 -1.16 -11.14
CA PHE A 163 2.39 -0.07 -10.82
C PHE A 163 1.24 -0.01 -11.84
N LEU A 164 1.56 -0.10 -13.13
CA LEU A 164 0.56 -0.09 -14.21
C LEU A 164 -0.39 -1.29 -14.09
N ARG A 165 0.14 -2.48 -13.81
CA ARG A 165 -0.67 -3.68 -13.58
C ARG A 165 -1.63 -3.50 -12.41
N GLU A 166 -1.12 -3.07 -11.26
CA GLU A 166 -1.89 -2.96 -10.02
C GLU A 166 -3.01 -1.93 -10.13
N HIS A 167 -2.79 -0.82 -10.83
CA HIS A 167 -3.77 0.27 -10.91
C HIS A 167 -4.76 0.10 -12.08
N PHE A 168 -4.30 -0.40 -13.23
CA PHE A 168 -5.14 -0.41 -14.44
C PHE A 168 -5.82 -1.75 -14.73
N ALA A 169 -5.42 -2.88 -14.14
CA ALA A 169 -6.05 -4.17 -14.41
C ALA A 169 -7.55 -4.18 -14.07
N GLY A 170 -7.91 -3.73 -12.87
CA GLY A 170 -9.32 -3.67 -12.44
C GLY A 170 -10.12 -2.62 -13.23
N PHE A 171 -9.49 -1.51 -13.59
CA PHE A 171 -10.10 -0.45 -14.40
C PHE A 171 -10.46 -0.93 -15.82
N LEU A 172 -9.49 -1.53 -16.52
CA LEU A 172 -9.68 -2.01 -17.89
C LEU A 172 -10.68 -3.18 -17.97
N ALA A 173 -10.71 -4.06 -16.97
CA ALA A 173 -11.70 -5.13 -16.87
C ALA A 173 -13.13 -4.56 -16.75
N ARG A 174 -13.33 -3.49 -15.98
CA ARG A 174 -14.64 -2.84 -15.83
C ARG A 174 -15.07 -2.07 -17.08
N MET A 175 -14.13 -1.59 -17.89
CA MET A 175 -14.42 -1.04 -19.22
C MET A 175 -14.64 -2.11 -20.31
N GLY A 176 -14.41 -3.40 -20.02
CA GLY A 176 -14.55 -4.50 -20.99
C GLY A 176 -13.41 -4.60 -22.02
N ILE A 177 -12.22 -4.08 -21.69
CA ILE A 177 -11.02 -4.12 -22.56
C ILE A 177 -10.13 -5.33 -22.22
N LEU A 178 -10.27 -5.86 -21.00
CA LEU A 178 -9.68 -7.12 -20.52
C LEU A 178 -10.79 -8.16 -20.34
#